data_AF-A0A7Y7PAT3-F1
#
_entry.id   AF-A0A7Y7PAT3-F1
#
_cell.length_a   1.000
_cell.length_b   1.000
_cell.length_c   1.000
_cell.angle_alpha   90.00
_cell.angle_beta   90.00
_cell.angle_gamma   90.00
#
_symmetry.space_group_name_H-M   'P 1'
#
loop_
_entity.id
_entity.type
_entity.pdbx_description
1 polymer ?
#
loop_
_entity_poly.entity_id
_entity_poly.type
_entity_poly.pdbx_seq_one_letter_code
_entity_poly.pdbx_strand_id
1 'polypeptide(L)'
;MLLIYTKKTTNRVKYIFHLLINDLLGIETRFTSSLEEFLGYTGPRFSYGELVPDDELYFAAHPLLFETGISLKTLNYIEFKGNPAFFSVFEKRSCFPFDIFAASFYLVSRYEEYLPHIRDEHGRFMASGSEAFKHGFLRKPLVNIWAIQLGDILSFRFPSLKQKRSEYKFELTIDIDAAYAFKHKGMTRAVGGILKALQKGNYSEIRERLRVLLHKQNDPFDTFEYLFQLQSKFKLKLIYFVLMADYGPRDKNIPVNNRQFHRLIKLLSDYADVGIHPSYASFVDVDKLKIEISRLSRLLHQDVSRSRQHFLRLEFPRTYRTLINHDITDDYTMGYSEEPGFRASICNPFYFYDLDMDMETHLKLHPFAIMDGTLNDYLRLTPAQSVEIVESLIKETKSVGGTFIPLWHNHSLNDHDEWKGWLALFEKMVENATRC
;
A
#
# COMPACT_ATOMS: atom_id res chain seq x y z
N MET A 1 -25.19 -15.55 -8.79
CA MET A 1 -25.36 -14.10 -8.57
C MET A 1 -26.16 -13.88 -7.29
N LEU A 2 -25.70 -12.97 -6.44
CA LEU A 2 -26.32 -12.56 -5.17
C LEU A 2 -27.16 -11.30 -5.39
N LEU A 3 -28.46 -11.35 -5.07
CA LEU A 3 -29.35 -10.19 -5.20
C LEU A 3 -29.38 -9.39 -3.89
N ILE A 4 -29.18 -8.09 -3.97
CA ILE A 4 -29.09 -7.20 -2.82
C ILE A 4 -30.20 -6.16 -2.91
N TYR A 5 -31.14 -6.21 -1.97
CA TYR A 5 -32.16 -5.18 -1.85
C TYR A 5 -31.65 -4.00 -1.04
N THR A 6 -31.77 -2.80 -1.60
CA THR A 6 -31.52 -1.55 -0.89
C THR A 6 -32.35 -0.43 -1.51
N LYS A 7 -32.85 0.50 -0.69
CA LYS A 7 -33.73 1.58 -1.17
C LYS A 7 -33.04 2.50 -2.18
N LYS A 8 -31.72 2.67 -2.05
CA LYS A 8 -30.94 3.57 -2.91
C LYS A 8 -29.55 3.00 -3.16
N THR A 9 -29.21 2.81 -4.43
CA THR A 9 -27.89 2.35 -4.85
C THR A 9 -26.98 3.56 -5.18
N THR A 10 -26.27 4.09 -4.18
CA THR A 10 -25.30 5.18 -4.33
C THR A 10 -23.95 4.69 -4.86
N ASN A 11 -23.06 5.60 -5.24
CA ASN A 11 -21.69 5.26 -5.66
C ASN A 11 -20.92 4.57 -4.55
N ARG A 12 -21.05 5.04 -3.30
CA ARG A 12 -20.44 4.43 -2.11
C ARG A 12 -20.92 2.99 -1.88
N VAL A 13 -22.23 2.75 -2.00
CA VAL A 13 -22.81 1.40 -1.91
C VAL A 13 -22.24 0.50 -3.01
N LYS A 14 -22.27 0.92 -4.28
CA LYS A 14 -21.73 0.11 -5.38
C LYS A 14 -20.26 -0.24 -5.14
N TYR A 15 -19.46 0.76 -4.82
CA TYR A 15 -18.02 0.61 -4.60
C TYR A 15 -17.70 -0.39 -3.48
N ILE A 16 -18.27 -0.21 -2.28
CA ILE A 16 -17.85 -1.03 -1.15
C ILE A 16 -18.38 -2.47 -1.24
N PHE A 17 -19.56 -2.67 -1.82
CA PHE A 17 -20.09 -4.00 -2.07
C PHE A 17 -19.30 -4.70 -3.17
N HIS A 18 -18.88 -3.98 -4.22
CA HIS A 18 -17.98 -4.53 -5.23
C HIS A 18 -16.68 -5.00 -4.58
N LEU A 19 -16.04 -4.16 -3.76
CA LEU A 19 -14.82 -4.53 -3.06
C LEU A 19 -15.01 -5.75 -2.14
N LEU A 20 -15.98 -5.70 -1.21
CA LEU A 20 -16.13 -6.76 -0.21
C LEU A 20 -16.64 -8.08 -0.79
N ILE A 21 -17.58 -8.03 -1.74
CA ILE A 21 -18.30 -9.22 -2.21
C ILE A 21 -17.74 -9.72 -3.54
N ASN A 22 -17.50 -8.83 -4.49
CA ASN A 22 -16.98 -9.23 -5.80
C ASN A 22 -15.48 -9.49 -5.72
N ASP A 23 -14.69 -8.52 -5.25
CA ASP A 23 -13.22 -8.62 -5.30
C ASP A 23 -12.66 -9.56 -4.23
N LEU A 24 -13.13 -9.47 -2.98
CA LEU A 24 -12.58 -10.27 -1.88
C LEU A 24 -13.20 -11.67 -1.76
N LEU A 25 -14.50 -11.82 -2.06
CA LEU A 25 -15.22 -13.11 -1.95
C LEU A 25 -15.47 -13.81 -3.29
N GLY A 26 -15.28 -13.14 -4.42
CA GLY A 26 -15.49 -13.71 -5.74
C GLY A 26 -16.96 -14.00 -6.06
N ILE A 27 -17.89 -13.23 -5.47
CA ILE A 27 -19.34 -13.41 -5.66
C ILE A 27 -19.86 -12.27 -6.54
N GLU A 28 -20.50 -12.60 -7.67
CA GLU A 28 -21.20 -11.60 -8.49
C GLU A 28 -22.45 -11.08 -7.78
N THR A 29 -22.64 -9.76 -7.82
CA THR A 29 -23.75 -9.07 -7.17
C THR A 29 -24.65 -8.35 -8.17
N ARG A 30 -25.93 -8.21 -7.81
CA ARG A 30 -26.91 -7.36 -8.48
C ARG A 30 -27.71 -6.62 -7.42
N PHE A 31 -27.99 -5.34 -7.66
CA PHE A 31 -28.83 -4.53 -6.78
C PHE A 31 -30.26 -4.44 -7.30
N THR A 32 -31.23 -4.37 -6.40
CA THR A 32 -32.60 -3.99 -6.70
C THR A 32 -33.15 -3.04 -5.63
N SER A 33 -33.99 -2.10 -6.05
CA SER A 33 -34.84 -1.29 -5.17
C SER A 33 -36.31 -1.70 -5.26
N SER A 34 -36.63 -2.72 -6.06
CA SER A 34 -37.98 -3.27 -6.18
C SER A 34 -38.17 -4.37 -5.14
N LEU A 35 -39.06 -4.11 -4.18
CA LEU A 35 -39.43 -5.13 -3.19
C LEU A 35 -40.10 -6.34 -3.84
N GLU A 36 -40.89 -6.12 -4.89
CA GLU A 36 -41.52 -7.20 -5.66
C GLU A 36 -40.49 -8.11 -6.33
N GLU A 37 -39.48 -7.52 -6.99
CA GLU A 37 -38.38 -8.28 -7.60
C GLU A 37 -37.60 -9.05 -6.54
N PHE A 38 -37.30 -8.39 -5.42
CA PHE A 38 -36.57 -9.01 -4.33
C PHE A 38 -37.31 -10.22 -3.76
N LEU A 39 -38.59 -10.07 -3.43
CA LEU A 39 -39.43 -11.15 -2.89
C LEU A 39 -39.67 -12.28 -3.91
N GLY A 40 -39.71 -11.96 -5.21
CA GLY A 40 -39.84 -12.93 -6.29
C GLY A 40 -38.56 -13.69 -6.65
N TYR A 41 -37.39 -13.25 -6.19
CA TYR A 41 -36.11 -13.84 -6.58
C TYR A 41 -35.77 -15.10 -5.77
N THR A 42 -35.65 -16.26 -6.41
CA THR A 42 -35.44 -17.55 -5.73
C THR A 42 -33.98 -17.89 -5.41
N GLY A 43 -33.03 -17.08 -5.87
CA GLY A 43 -31.60 -17.29 -5.62
C GLY A 43 -31.10 -16.67 -4.30
N PRO A 44 -29.79 -16.75 -4.03
CA PRO A 44 -29.17 -16.09 -2.87
C PRO A 44 -29.49 -14.60 -2.84
N ARG A 45 -30.07 -14.10 -1.74
CA ARG A 45 -30.46 -12.70 -1.59
C ARG A 45 -30.34 -12.19 -0.16
N PHE A 46 -30.11 -10.90 0.03
CA PHE A 46 -30.21 -10.27 1.34
C PHE A 46 -30.63 -8.80 1.22
N SER A 47 -31.08 -8.22 2.32
CA SER A 47 -31.48 -6.81 2.39
C SER A 47 -30.46 -5.97 3.17
N TYR A 48 -30.20 -4.75 2.69
CA TYR A 48 -29.30 -3.78 3.32
C TYR A 48 -29.99 -2.44 3.56
N GLY A 49 -29.94 -1.99 4.82
CA GLY A 49 -30.51 -0.74 5.32
C GLY A 49 -32.01 -0.78 5.56
N GLU A 50 -32.73 -1.67 4.88
CA GLU A 50 -34.16 -1.85 5.09
C GLU A 50 -34.55 -3.27 5.41
N LEU A 51 -35.33 -3.37 6.47
CA LEU A 51 -35.77 -4.63 7.02
C LEU A 51 -36.99 -5.11 6.28
N VAL A 52 -36.79 -6.10 5.42
CA VAL A 52 -37.87 -6.77 4.72
C VAL A 52 -38.47 -7.83 5.65
N PRO A 53 -39.82 -7.93 5.76
CA PRO A 53 -40.46 -8.99 6.55
C PRO A 53 -40.30 -10.36 5.86
N ASP A 54 -39.21 -11.08 6.16
CA ASP A 54 -39.00 -12.49 5.83
C ASP A 54 -37.81 -13.08 6.65
N ASP A 55 -37.61 -14.40 6.67
CA ASP A 55 -36.49 -15.11 7.33
C ASP A 55 -35.17 -15.01 6.54
N GLU A 56 -34.80 -13.78 6.20
CA GLU A 56 -33.67 -13.46 5.33
C GLU A 56 -32.50 -12.85 6.08
N LEU A 57 -31.31 -12.91 5.46
CA LEU A 57 -30.19 -12.13 5.94
C LEU A 57 -30.51 -10.64 5.78
N TYR A 58 -30.29 -9.91 6.86
CA TYR A 58 -30.50 -8.48 6.93
C TYR A 58 -29.28 -7.81 7.52
N PHE A 59 -28.83 -6.74 6.87
CA PHE A 59 -27.72 -5.92 7.32
C PHE A 59 -28.24 -4.50 7.56
N ALA A 60 -28.31 -4.09 8.82
CA ALA A 60 -28.68 -2.72 9.13
C ALA A 60 -27.60 -1.74 8.62
N ALA A 61 -28.05 -0.59 8.15
CA ALA A 61 -27.17 0.40 7.55
C ALA A 61 -26.95 1.61 8.46
N HIS A 62 -25.72 2.09 8.46
CA HIS A 62 -25.35 3.42 8.93
C HIS A 62 -25.53 4.43 7.78
N PRO A 63 -25.91 5.69 8.05
CA PRO A 63 -26.18 6.68 6.99
C PRO A 63 -25.01 6.97 6.03
N LEU A 64 -23.76 6.71 6.43
CA LEU A 64 -22.54 7.08 5.70
C LEU A 64 -22.56 6.75 4.20
N LEU A 65 -23.07 5.57 3.82
CA LEU A 65 -23.09 5.16 2.42
C LEU A 65 -24.16 5.88 1.58
N PHE A 66 -25.11 6.56 2.21
CA PHE A 66 -26.20 7.28 1.55
C PHE A 66 -26.03 8.80 1.56
N GLU A 67 -25.08 9.28 2.36
CA GLU A 67 -24.71 10.70 2.46
C GLU A 67 -23.97 11.20 1.22
N THR A 68 -23.95 12.52 1.08
CA THR A 68 -23.10 13.24 0.11
C THR A 68 -22.13 14.13 0.88
N GLY A 69 -20.97 14.41 0.28
CA GLY A 69 -19.93 15.22 0.91
C GLY A 69 -19.19 14.52 2.05
N ILE A 70 -18.38 15.31 2.75
CA ILE A 70 -17.45 14.85 3.77
C ILE A 70 -17.72 15.63 5.06
N SER A 71 -17.96 14.93 6.16
CA SER A 71 -18.19 15.54 7.47
C SER A 71 -17.56 14.69 8.56
N LEU A 72 -17.18 15.31 9.67
CA LEU A 72 -16.68 14.56 10.83
C LEU A 72 -17.70 13.51 11.27
N LYS A 73 -17.22 12.30 11.57
CA LYS A 73 -18.02 11.19 12.06
C LYS A 73 -17.60 10.85 13.48
N THR A 74 -18.58 10.73 14.37
CA THR A 74 -18.34 10.20 15.71
C THR A 74 -18.31 8.68 15.64
N LEU A 75 -17.14 8.11 15.87
CA LEU A 75 -16.95 6.66 15.84
C LEU A 75 -17.05 6.10 17.25
N ASN A 76 -18.07 5.29 17.49
CA ASN A 76 -18.20 4.49 18.71
C ASN A 76 -17.70 3.08 18.40
N TYR A 77 -16.72 2.63 19.18
CA TYR A 77 -16.10 1.32 18.98
C TYR A 77 -16.76 0.25 19.84
N ILE A 78 -16.93 -0.92 19.24
CA ILE A 78 -17.34 -2.16 19.88
C ILE A 78 -16.31 -3.24 19.59
N GLU A 79 -16.27 -4.29 20.41
CA GLU A 79 -15.52 -5.50 20.10
C GLU A 79 -16.43 -6.48 19.33
N PHE A 80 -15.94 -6.98 18.19
CA PHE A 80 -16.60 -8.03 17.43
C PHE A 80 -15.62 -9.13 17.06
N LYS A 81 -15.85 -10.33 17.61
CA LYS A 81 -14.99 -11.51 17.40
C LYS A 81 -13.49 -11.20 17.60
N GLY A 82 -13.16 -10.52 18.70
CA GLY A 82 -11.79 -10.16 19.07
C GLY A 82 -11.15 -9.05 18.25
N ASN A 83 -11.91 -8.33 17.43
CA ASN A 83 -11.42 -7.18 16.67
C ASN A 83 -12.28 -5.93 16.93
N PRO A 84 -11.71 -4.71 16.93
CA PRO A 84 -12.49 -3.48 16.97
C PRO A 84 -13.42 -3.38 15.75
N ALA A 85 -14.61 -2.83 15.95
CA ALA A 85 -15.56 -2.46 14.91
C ALA A 85 -16.28 -1.17 15.30
N PHE A 86 -16.82 -0.44 14.33
CA PHE A 86 -17.50 0.84 14.54
C PHE A 86 -18.66 1.02 13.55
N PHE A 87 -19.43 2.11 13.71
CA PHE A 87 -20.77 2.26 13.13
C PHE A 87 -21.75 1.19 13.62
N SER A 88 -21.86 1.09 14.95
CA SER A 88 -22.81 0.18 15.61
C SER A 88 -24.23 0.39 15.11
N VAL A 89 -24.96 -0.71 14.98
CA VAL A 89 -26.37 -0.75 14.61
C VAL A 89 -27.16 -1.43 15.72
N PHE A 90 -28.34 -0.90 16.04
CA PHE A 90 -29.14 -1.36 17.18
C PHE A 90 -30.26 -2.34 16.80
N GLU A 91 -30.44 -2.60 15.51
CA GLU A 91 -31.47 -3.52 15.03
C GLU A 91 -31.05 -4.98 15.30
N LYS A 92 -31.80 -5.66 16.18
CA LYS A 92 -31.46 -6.99 16.69
C LYS A 92 -31.43 -8.07 15.61
N ARG A 93 -32.19 -7.88 14.52
CA ARG A 93 -32.21 -8.80 13.38
C ARG A 93 -31.00 -8.66 12.45
N SER A 94 -30.18 -7.62 12.62
CA SER A 94 -28.99 -7.42 11.78
C SER A 94 -27.98 -8.56 11.98
N CYS A 95 -27.45 -9.09 10.90
CA CYS A 95 -26.43 -10.16 10.93
C CYS A 95 -25.12 -9.73 11.59
N PHE A 96 -24.87 -8.42 11.65
CA PHE A 96 -23.74 -7.81 12.37
C PHE A 96 -24.25 -6.75 13.35
N PRO A 97 -23.57 -6.55 14.50
CA PRO A 97 -23.88 -5.48 15.46
C PRO A 97 -23.34 -4.11 15.02
N PHE A 98 -22.76 -4.02 13.82
CA PHE A 98 -22.32 -2.79 13.17
C PHE A 98 -22.55 -2.89 11.67
N ASP A 99 -22.54 -1.74 10.98
CA ASP A 99 -22.56 -1.71 9.52
C ASP A 99 -21.17 -2.00 8.96
N ILE A 100 -20.94 -3.26 8.61
CA ILE A 100 -19.73 -3.75 7.96
C ILE A 100 -19.37 -2.96 6.69
N PHE A 101 -20.37 -2.59 5.88
CA PHE A 101 -20.13 -1.90 4.62
C PHE A 101 -19.73 -0.45 4.86
N ALA A 102 -20.40 0.26 5.78
CA ALA A 102 -19.99 1.62 6.16
C ALA A 102 -18.60 1.65 6.81
N ALA A 103 -18.31 0.70 7.71
CA ALA A 103 -17.04 0.62 8.40
C ALA A 103 -15.88 0.34 7.44
N SER A 104 -16.05 -0.64 6.54
CA SER A 104 -15.06 -0.92 5.50
C SER A 104 -14.87 0.27 4.56
N PHE A 105 -15.95 0.93 4.12
CA PHE A 105 -15.87 2.10 3.24
C PHE A 105 -15.05 3.23 3.87
N TYR A 106 -15.30 3.53 5.15
CA TYR A 106 -14.56 4.56 5.89
C TYR A 106 -13.05 4.30 5.91
N LEU A 107 -12.65 3.04 6.13
CA LEU A 107 -11.23 2.64 6.17
C LEU A 107 -10.57 2.71 4.79
N VAL A 108 -11.19 2.13 3.76
CA VAL A 108 -10.56 2.03 2.43
C VAL A 108 -10.57 3.35 1.66
N SER A 109 -11.58 4.20 1.87
CA SER A 109 -11.62 5.55 1.28
C SER A 109 -10.66 6.52 1.98
N ARG A 110 -10.01 6.09 3.07
CA ARG A 110 -9.19 6.93 3.96
C ARG A 110 -9.96 8.19 4.38
N TYR A 111 -11.23 8.02 4.76
CA TYR A 111 -12.15 9.11 5.06
C TYR A 111 -11.58 10.13 6.07
N GLU A 112 -10.85 9.65 7.07
CA GLU A 112 -10.18 10.49 8.08
C GLU A 112 -9.13 11.46 7.50
N GLU A 113 -8.54 11.15 6.35
CA GLU A 113 -7.49 11.98 5.73
C GLU A 113 -8.07 13.13 4.89
N TYR A 114 -9.37 13.10 4.59
CA TYR A 114 -10.09 14.24 4.00
C TYR A 114 -10.54 15.25 5.06
N LEU A 115 -10.50 14.88 6.33
CA LEU A 115 -10.81 15.76 7.45
C LEU A 115 -9.54 16.47 7.94
N PRO A 116 -9.66 17.58 8.71
CA PRO A 116 -8.51 18.23 9.32
C PRO A 116 -7.70 17.24 10.19
N HIS A 117 -6.40 17.13 9.94
CA HIS A 117 -5.50 16.21 10.61
C HIS A 117 -4.11 16.80 10.80
N ILE A 118 -3.34 16.21 11.72
CA ILE A 118 -1.94 16.57 11.95
C ILE A 118 -1.08 15.89 10.88
N ARG A 119 -0.12 16.65 10.37
CA ARG A 119 0.86 16.17 9.39
C ARG A 119 2.26 16.24 9.95
N ASP A 120 3.12 15.34 9.50
CA ASP A 120 4.54 15.37 9.85
C ASP A 120 5.33 16.42 9.02
N GLU A 121 6.66 16.44 9.19
CA GLU A 121 7.55 17.37 8.49
C GLU A 121 7.63 17.18 6.96
N HIS A 122 7.12 16.06 6.45
CA HIS A 122 7.00 15.77 5.01
C HIS A 122 5.60 16.10 4.47
N GLY A 123 4.66 16.51 5.34
CA GLY A 123 3.27 16.75 4.99
C GLY A 123 2.43 15.48 4.90
N ARG A 124 2.87 14.38 5.52
CA ARG A 124 2.19 13.08 5.49
C ARG A 124 1.22 12.95 6.65
N PHE A 125 0.18 12.16 6.45
CA PHE A 125 -0.72 11.76 7.52
C PHE A 125 0.02 10.87 8.54
N MET A 126 -0.06 11.23 9.82
CA MET A 126 0.61 10.51 10.91
C MET A 126 -0.20 9.29 11.34
N ALA A 127 0.47 8.15 11.54
CA ALA A 127 -0.15 6.92 12.02
C ALA A 127 -0.81 7.14 13.39
N SER A 128 -0.15 7.88 14.28
CA SER A 128 -0.68 8.23 15.62
C SER A 128 -2.03 8.98 15.59
N GLY A 129 -2.32 9.70 14.51
CA GLY A 129 -3.60 10.38 14.31
C GLY A 129 -4.71 9.47 13.81
N SER A 130 -4.36 8.29 13.29
CA SER A 130 -5.31 7.34 12.71
C SER A 130 -6.19 6.67 13.76
N GLU A 131 -7.42 6.39 13.36
CA GLU A 131 -8.33 5.51 14.09
C GLU A 131 -7.72 4.13 14.35
N ALA A 132 -6.94 3.62 13.40
CA ALA A 132 -6.24 2.34 13.50
C ALA A 132 -5.19 2.30 14.62
N PHE A 133 -4.44 3.39 14.83
CA PHE A 133 -3.47 3.50 15.90
C PHE A 133 -4.17 3.66 17.25
N LYS A 134 -5.11 4.60 17.35
CA LYS A 134 -5.84 4.92 18.60
C LYS A 134 -6.54 3.70 19.20
N HIS A 135 -7.01 2.79 18.36
CA HIS A 135 -7.75 1.60 18.77
C HIS A 135 -6.99 0.29 18.54
N GLY A 136 -5.67 0.36 18.29
CA GLY A 136 -4.77 -0.79 18.36
C GLY A 136 -4.95 -1.84 17.25
N PHE A 137 -5.43 -1.44 16.06
CA PHE A 137 -5.69 -2.36 14.95
C PHE A 137 -4.83 -2.13 13.70
N LEU A 138 -3.77 -1.32 13.78
CA LEU A 138 -2.84 -1.08 12.66
C LEU A 138 -2.35 -2.37 11.99
N ARG A 139 -2.03 -3.40 12.78
CA ARG A 139 -1.49 -4.67 12.28
C ARG A 139 -2.56 -5.68 11.86
N LYS A 140 -3.82 -5.27 11.79
CA LYS A 140 -4.95 -6.12 11.40
C LYS A 140 -5.55 -5.64 10.07
N PRO A 141 -5.66 -6.50 9.05
CA PRO A 141 -6.37 -6.17 7.83
C PRO A 141 -7.89 -6.33 8.07
N LEU A 142 -8.47 -5.45 8.91
CA LEU A 142 -9.86 -5.56 9.38
C LEU A 142 -10.87 -5.72 8.24
N VAL A 143 -10.68 -5.00 7.13
CA VAL A 143 -11.58 -5.09 5.96
C VAL A 143 -11.60 -6.50 5.39
N ASN A 144 -10.45 -7.16 5.30
CA ASN A 144 -10.34 -8.56 4.87
C ASN A 144 -10.96 -9.52 5.89
N ILE A 145 -10.70 -9.30 7.18
CA ILE A 145 -11.25 -10.12 8.26
C ILE A 145 -12.78 -10.07 8.22
N TRP A 146 -13.35 -8.88 8.09
CA TRP A 146 -14.79 -8.70 8.00
C TRP A 146 -15.37 -9.28 6.71
N ALA A 147 -14.68 -9.16 5.56
CA ALA A 147 -15.10 -9.81 4.32
C ALA A 147 -15.21 -11.33 4.48
N ILE A 148 -14.25 -11.98 5.13
CA ILE A 148 -14.29 -13.42 5.42
C ILE A 148 -15.50 -13.76 6.31
N GLN A 149 -15.74 -12.98 7.37
CA GLN A 149 -16.88 -13.18 8.26
C GLN A 149 -18.22 -13.02 7.54
N LEU A 150 -18.32 -12.04 6.61
CA LEU A 150 -19.47 -11.89 5.73
C LEU A 150 -19.63 -13.12 4.82
N GLY A 151 -18.54 -13.58 4.22
CA GLY A 151 -18.51 -14.78 3.40
C GLY A 151 -19.00 -16.01 4.16
N ASP A 152 -18.58 -16.21 5.41
CA ASP A 152 -19.02 -17.34 6.23
C ASP A 152 -20.54 -17.31 6.48
N ILE A 153 -21.12 -16.14 6.76
CA ILE A 153 -22.57 -15.97 6.94
C ILE A 153 -23.31 -16.26 5.62
N LEU A 154 -22.81 -15.75 4.50
CA LEU A 154 -23.40 -15.98 3.18
C LEU A 154 -23.35 -17.47 2.80
N SER A 155 -22.22 -18.14 3.01
CA SER A 155 -22.07 -19.58 2.75
C SER A 155 -22.97 -20.43 3.64
N PHE A 156 -23.13 -20.05 4.91
CA PHE A 156 -24.02 -20.76 5.83
C PHE A 156 -25.48 -20.68 5.38
N ARG A 157 -25.95 -19.49 4.98
CA ARG A 157 -27.35 -19.30 4.53
C ARG A 157 -27.58 -19.83 3.11
N PHE A 158 -26.59 -19.71 2.24
CA PHE A 158 -26.67 -20.06 0.82
C PHE A 158 -25.56 -21.05 0.44
N PRO A 159 -25.68 -22.34 0.78
CA PRO A 159 -24.63 -23.33 0.49
C PRO A 159 -24.32 -23.51 -1.00
N SER A 160 -25.26 -23.16 -1.89
CA SER A 160 -25.08 -23.19 -3.35
C SER A 160 -24.29 -21.98 -3.89
N LEU A 161 -24.07 -20.95 -3.08
CA LEU A 161 -23.32 -19.76 -3.47
C LEU A 161 -21.82 -20.08 -3.47
N LYS A 162 -21.25 -20.26 -4.67
CA LYS A 162 -19.81 -20.48 -4.84
C LYS A 162 -19.05 -19.20 -4.48
N GLN A 163 -18.07 -19.35 -3.60
CA GLN A 163 -17.10 -18.30 -3.28
C GLN A 163 -15.76 -18.62 -3.92
N LYS A 164 -15.07 -17.58 -4.35
CA LYS A 164 -13.67 -17.67 -4.77
C LYS A 164 -12.89 -16.61 -4.00
N ARG A 165 -12.49 -16.98 -2.78
CA ARG A 165 -11.71 -16.10 -1.91
C ARG A 165 -10.37 -15.79 -2.56
N SER A 166 -9.83 -14.62 -2.24
CA SER A 166 -8.47 -14.27 -2.61
C SER A 166 -7.47 -15.28 -2.04
N GLU A 167 -6.46 -15.60 -2.83
CA GLU A 167 -5.33 -16.44 -2.41
C GLU A 167 -4.17 -15.54 -1.96
N TYR A 168 -3.41 -16.03 -0.99
CA TYR A 168 -2.25 -15.32 -0.49
C TYR A 168 -1.24 -15.05 -1.61
N LYS A 169 -0.73 -13.82 -1.66
CA LYS A 169 0.32 -13.40 -2.59
C LYS A 169 1.44 -12.69 -1.84
N PHE A 170 2.64 -12.84 -2.37
CA PHE A 170 3.80 -12.08 -1.94
C PHE A 170 4.33 -11.25 -3.10
N GLU A 171 4.42 -9.93 -2.92
CA GLU A 171 4.91 -9.01 -3.94
C GLU A 171 5.98 -8.11 -3.34
N LEU A 172 7.23 -8.38 -3.69
CA LEU A 172 8.38 -7.65 -3.16
C LEU A 172 8.65 -6.40 -4.00
N THR A 173 8.78 -5.27 -3.33
CA THR A 173 9.04 -3.98 -3.98
C THR A 173 10.31 -3.33 -3.45
N ILE A 174 11.10 -2.73 -4.35
CA ILE A 174 12.39 -2.11 -4.05
C ILE A 174 12.41 -0.66 -4.52
N ASP A 175 12.67 0.27 -3.61
CA ASP A 175 12.82 1.70 -3.92
C ASP A 175 14.30 2.02 -4.15
N ILE A 176 14.58 2.77 -5.22
CA ILE A 176 15.93 3.18 -5.61
C ILE A 176 16.06 4.70 -5.48
N ASP A 177 16.23 5.16 -4.24
CA ASP A 177 16.52 6.57 -3.91
C ASP A 177 17.91 6.98 -4.42
N ALA A 178 18.86 6.04 -4.30
CA ALA A 178 20.23 6.18 -4.75
C ALA A 178 20.76 4.82 -5.21
N ALA A 179 20.97 4.66 -6.52
CA ALA A 179 21.48 3.40 -7.06
C ALA A 179 22.91 3.09 -6.59
N TYR A 180 23.72 4.10 -6.27
CA TYR A 180 25.08 3.93 -5.73
C TYR A 180 25.34 4.94 -4.60
N ALA A 181 26.15 4.57 -3.61
CA ALA A 181 26.62 5.47 -2.56
C ALA A 181 27.64 6.48 -3.14
N PHE A 182 28.59 6.00 -3.95
CA PHE A 182 29.73 6.76 -4.43
C PHE A 182 29.87 6.74 -5.96
N LYS A 183 29.70 5.57 -6.60
CA LYS A 183 29.91 5.41 -8.05
C LYS A 183 28.97 6.31 -8.86
N HIS A 184 29.46 6.73 -10.03
CA HIS A 184 28.67 7.43 -11.07
C HIS A 184 28.01 8.77 -10.68
N LYS A 185 28.26 9.29 -9.48
CA LYS A 185 27.70 10.56 -9.00
C LYS A 185 28.35 11.84 -9.57
N GLY A 186 29.47 11.70 -10.27
CA GLY A 186 30.24 12.80 -10.86
C GLY A 186 31.35 13.33 -9.94
N MET A 187 32.37 13.98 -10.52
CA MET A 187 33.58 14.41 -9.79
C MET A 187 33.30 15.46 -8.72
N THR A 188 32.41 16.41 -8.99
CA THR A 188 32.04 17.47 -8.03
C THR A 188 31.47 16.90 -6.74
N ARG A 189 30.58 15.90 -6.84
CA ARG A 189 30.01 15.19 -5.68
C ARG A 189 31.02 14.29 -4.98
N ALA A 190 31.95 13.69 -5.72
CA ALA A 190 33.02 12.91 -5.11
C ALA A 190 33.93 13.78 -4.24
N VAL A 191 34.41 14.90 -4.77
CA VAL A 191 35.28 15.86 -4.04
C VAL A 191 34.52 16.51 -2.89
N GLY A 192 33.30 17.00 -3.12
CA GLY A 192 32.47 17.59 -2.07
C GLY A 192 32.16 16.62 -0.93
N GLY A 193 31.95 15.33 -1.25
CA GLY A 193 31.78 14.27 -0.25
C GLY A 193 33.02 14.07 0.62
N ILE A 194 34.22 14.07 0.02
CA ILE A 194 35.48 13.98 0.77
C ILE A 194 35.66 15.18 1.69
N LEU A 195 35.45 16.41 1.17
CA LEU A 195 35.57 17.63 1.98
C LEU A 195 34.61 17.63 3.17
N LYS A 196 33.35 17.23 2.95
CA LYS A 196 32.36 17.11 4.01
C LYS A 196 32.74 16.05 5.05
N ALA A 197 33.24 14.90 4.61
CA ALA A 197 33.69 13.84 5.51
C ALA A 197 34.92 14.29 6.34
N LEU A 198 35.86 15.02 5.73
CA LEU A 198 37.01 15.62 6.42
C LEU A 198 36.56 16.63 7.49
N GLN A 199 35.62 17.52 7.17
CA GLN A 199 35.05 18.47 8.13
C GLN A 199 34.39 17.78 9.32
N LYS A 200 33.83 16.58 9.12
CA LYS A 200 33.22 15.75 10.18
C LYS A 200 34.21 14.81 10.87
N GLY A 201 35.47 14.77 10.46
CA GLY A 201 36.45 13.80 10.96
C GLY A 201 36.15 12.34 10.60
N ASN A 202 35.31 12.08 9.58
CA ASN A 202 34.86 10.75 9.19
C ASN A 202 35.86 10.07 8.22
N TYR A 203 37.03 9.69 8.74
CA TYR A 203 38.10 9.11 7.93
C TYR A 203 37.75 7.72 7.35
N SER A 204 36.86 6.96 7.99
CA SER A 204 36.39 5.67 7.47
C SER A 204 35.60 5.84 6.17
N GLU A 205 34.67 6.79 6.11
CA GLU A 205 33.91 7.11 4.88
C GLU A 205 34.84 7.54 3.74
N ILE A 206 35.86 8.36 4.03
CA ILE A 206 36.84 8.79 3.01
C ILE A 206 37.57 7.58 2.44
N ARG A 207 38.06 6.69 3.32
CA ARG A 207 38.79 5.48 2.92
C ARG A 207 37.91 4.55 2.10
N GLU A 208 36.66 4.34 2.50
CA GLU A 208 35.70 3.53 1.75
C GLU A 208 35.42 4.14 0.37
N ARG A 209 35.04 5.42 0.33
CA ARG A 209 34.80 6.16 -0.92
C ARG A 209 35.97 6.03 -1.89
N LEU A 210 37.21 6.23 -1.43
CA LEU A 210 38.40 6.08 -2.26
C LEU A 210 38.59 4.64 -2.73
N ARG A 211 38.39 3.63 -1.88
CA ARG A 211 38.48 2.22 -2.29
C ARG A 211 37.45 1.87 -3.35
N VAL A 212 36.21 2.34 -3.20
CA VAL A 212 35.13 2.11 -4.17
C VAL A 212 35.43 2.80 -5.50
N LEU A 213 35.84 4.07 -5.47
CA LEU A 213 36.17 4.84 -6.69
C LEU A 213 37.42 4.30 -7.40
N LEU A 214 38.35 3.67 -6.68
CA LEU A 214 39.53 2.98 -7.24
C LEU A 214 39.26 1.50 -7.58
N HIS A 215 38.00 1.05 -7.54
CA HIS A 215 37.61 -0.34 -7.84
C HIS A 215 38.27 -1.40 -6.94
N LYS A 216 38.70 -1.02 -5.73
CA LYS A 216 39.26 -1.93 -4.71
C LYS A 216 38.19 -2.52 -3.78
N GLN A 217 36.95 -2.03 -3.87
CA GLN A 217 35.80 -2.49 -3.11
C GLN A 217 34.53 -2.24 -3.93
N ASN A 218 33.50 -3.07 -3.72
CA ASN A 218 32.16 -2.82 -4.28
C ASN A 218 31.50 -1.62 -3.60
N ASP A 219 30.62 -0.94 -4.33
CA ASP A 219 29.84 0.15 -3.76
C ASP A 219 28.76 -0.45 -2.85
N PRO A 220 28.58 0.03 -1.61
CA PRO A 220 27.67 -0.61 -0.65
C PRO A 220 26.20 -0.60 -1.06
N PHE A 221 25.79 0.28 -1.99
CA PHE A 221 24.41 0.34 -2.49
C PHE A 221 24.22 -0.51 -3.77
N ASP A 222 25.30 -1.10 -4.30
CA ASP A 222 25.32 -1.94 -5.50
C ASP A 222 24.87 -3.37 -5.16
N THR A 223 23.58 -3.52 -4.87
CA THR A 223 22.95 -4.76 -4.36
C THR A 223 22.15 -5.50 -5.44
N PHE A 224 22.18 -5.03 -6.68
CA PHE A 224 21.33 -5.51 -7.76
C PHE A 224 21.62 -6.96 -8.18
N GLU A 225 22.89 -7.35 -8.24
CA GLU A 225 23.28 -8.75 -8.52
C GLU A 225 22.71 -9.71 -7.47
N TYR A 226 22.78 -9.33 -6.20
CA TYR A 226 22.18 -10.09 -5.10
C TYR A 226 20.66 -10.21 -5.28
N LEU A 227 19.99 -9.12 -5.63
CA LEU A 227 18.54 -9.14 -5.89
C LEU A 227 18.17 -10.05 -7.07
N PHE A 228 18.93 -10.06 -8.16
CA PHE A 228 18.67 -10.97 -9.29
C PHE A 228 18.84 -12.45 -8.91
N GLN A 229 19.84 -12.76 -8.07
CA GLN A 229 20.03 -14.10 -7.52
C GLN A 229 18.86 -14.51 -6.63
N LEU A 230 18.37 -13.60 -5.79
CA LEU A 230 17.20 -13.82 -4.94
C LEU A 230 15.93 -14.06 -5.76
N GLN A 231 15.70 -13.24 -6.80
CA GLN A 231 14.60 -13.42 -7.74
C GLN A 231 14.62 -14.80 -8.36
N SER A 232 15.80 -15.25 -8.80
CA SER A 232 15.97 -16.58 -9.41
C SER A 232 15.74 -17.70 -8.39
N LYS A 233 16.28 -17.57 -7.17
CA LYS A 233 16.17 -18.56 -6.08
C LYS A 233 14.71 -18.79 -5.66
N PHE A 234 13.94 -17.71 -5.49
CA PHE A 234 12.57 -17.77 -4.97
C PHE A 234 11.49 -17.58 -6.04
N LYS A 235 11.88 -17.47 -7.32
CA LYS A 235 10.99 -17.20 -8.46
C LYS A 235 10.12 -15.96 -8.25
N LEU A 236 10.71 -14.91 -7.68
CA LEU A 236 10.02 -13.67 -7.35
C LEU A 236 9.87 -12.76 -8.56
N LYS A 237 8.72 -12.11 -8.65
CA LYS A 237 8.51 -10.95 -9.51
C LYS A 237 8.65 -9.70 -8.65
N LEU A 238 9.73 -8.96 -8.87
CA LEU A 238 9.99 -7.70 -8.15
C LEU A 238 9.42 -6.53 -8.93
N ILE A 239 9.18 -5.45 -8.19
CA ILE A 239 8.90 -4.13 -8.77
C ILE A 239 9.95 -3.16 -8.23
N TYR A 240 10.67 -2.51 -9.14
CA TYR A 240 11.62 -1.47 -8.80
C TYR A 240 11.00 -0.09 -9.03
N PHE A 241 11.03 0.79 -8.03
CA PHE A 241 10.63 2.19 -8.18
C PHE A 241 11.88 3.06 -8.33
N VAL A 242 12.03 3.69 -9.49
CA VAL A 242 13.25 4.43 -9.86
C VAL A 242 13.05 5.93 -9.78
N LEU A 243 13.91 6.61 -9.00
CA LEU A 243 13.92 8.06 -8.90
C LEU A 243 14.58 8.71 -10.12
N MET A 244 13.75 9.31 -11.01
CA MET A 244 14.18 9.99 -12.25
C MET A 244 14.22 11.52 -12.13
N ALA A 245 14.49 11.99 -10.91
CA ALA A 245 14.48 13.40 -10.52
C ALA A 245 15.75 14.16 -10.93
N ASP A 246 15.63 15.48 -11.06
CA ASP A 246 16.79 16.35 -11.02
C ASP A 246 17.39 16.39 -9.60
N TYR A 247 18.69 16.70 -9.50
CA TYR A 247 19.37 16.73 -8.20
C TYR A 247 18.78 17.82 -7.30
N GLY A 248 18.45 17.46 -6.07
CA GLY A 248 17.88 18.37 -5.07
C GLY A 248 18.27 18.02 -3.63
N PRO A 249 17.77 18.79 -2.65
CA PRO A 249 18.08 18.58 -1.23
C PRO A 249 17.65 17.22 -0.69
N ARG A 250 16.56 16.65 -1.23
CA ARG A 250 15.99 15.35 -0.84
C ARG A 250 16.13 14.29 -1.95
N ASP A 251 16.31 14.70 -3.20
CA ASP A 251 16.50 13.81 -4.36
C ASP A 251 17.98 13.76 -4.78
N LYS A 252 18.70 12.72 -4.34
CA LYS A 252 20.17 12.66 -4.44
C LYS A 252 20.72 11.58 -5.36
N ASN A 253 19.88 11.02 -6.23
CA ASN A 253 20.28 9.94 -7.12
C ASN A 253 21.35 10.37 -8.14
N ILE A 254 21.75 9.44 -8.99
CA ILE A 254 22.65 9.65 -10.11
C ILE A 254 21.99 10.63 -11.11
N PRO A 255 22.73 11.51 -11.80
CA PRO A 255 22.14 12.39 -12.79
C PRO A 255 21.42 11.58 -13.86
N VAL A 256 20.22 12.02 -14.25
CA VAL A 256 19.31 11.26 -15.13
C VAL A 256 19.88 10.95 -16.50
N ASN A 257 20.91 11.67 -16.97
CA ASN A 257 21.57 11.45 -18.27
C ASN A 257 22.79 10.51 -18.17
N ASN A 258 23.05 9.92 -17.01
CA ASN A 258 24.20 9.05 -16.81
C ASN A 258 24.04 7.71 -17.53
N ARG A 259 25.00 7.36 -18.39
CA ARG A 259 24.98 6.13 -19.18
C ARG A 259 24.93 4.85 -18.35
N GLN A 260 25.59 4.81 -17.19
CA GLN A 260 25.60 3.62 -16.34
C GLN A 260 24.27 3.47 -15.59
N PHE A 261 23.66 4.58 -15.19
CA PHE A 261 22.32 4.54 -14.61
C PHE A 261 21.27 4.07 -15.62
N HIS A 262 21.35 4.56 -16.86
CA HIS A 262 20.52 4.04 -17.96
C HIS A 262 20.68 2.54 -18.18
N ARG A 263 21.92 2.04 -18.16
CA ARG A 263 22.19 0.60 -18.30
C ARG A 263 21.60 -0.20 -17.15
N LEU A 264 21.75 0.27 -15.92
CA LEU A 264 21.14 -0.35 -14.75
C LEU A 264 19.62 -0.43 -14.90
N ILE A 265 18.95 0.68 -15.22
CA ILE A 265 17.49 0.72 -15.35
C ILE A 265 16.99 -0.26 -16.43
N LYS A 266 17.68 -0.32 -17.58
CA LYS A 266 17.37 -1.29 -18.64
C LYS A 266 17.56 -2.73 -18.17
N LEU A 267 18.65 -3.01 -17.45
CA LEU A 267 18.89 -4.32 -16.88
C LEU A 267 17.80 -4.70 -15.87
N LEU A 268 17.35 -3.76 -15.02
CA LEU A 268 16.23 -4.01 -14.11
C LEU A 268 14.96 -4.39 -14.89
N SER A 269 14.65 -3.69 -15.99
CA SER A 269 13.48 -3.99 -16.81
C SER A 269 13.54 -5.32 -17.55
N ASP A 270 14.74 -5.91 -17.73
CA ASP A 270 14.87 -7.24 -18.34
C ASP A 270 14.41 -8.37 -17.38
N TYR A 271 14.42 -8.13 -16.06
CA TYR A 271 14.15 -9.14 -15.03
C TYR A 271 12.97 -8.81 -14.09
N ALA A 272 12.44 -7.59 -14.14
CA ALA A 272 11.43 -7.10 -13.20
C ALA A 272 10.59 -5.97 -13.81
N ASP A 273 9.47 -5.67 -13.16
CA ASP A 273 8.69 -4.48 -13.46
C ASP A 273 9.43 -3.22 -12.93
N VAL A 274 9.35 -2.12 -13.68
CA VAL A 274 9.94 -0.84 -13.29
C VAL A 274 8.87 0.24 -13.27
N GLY A 275 8.66 0.84 -12.09
CA GLY A 275 7.77 1.97 -11.86
C GLY A 275 8.53 3.28 -11.63
N ILE A 276 7.82 4.40 -11.73
CA ILE A 276 8.37 5.71 -11.37
C ILE A 276 8.39 5.86 -9.84
N HIS A 277 9.45 6.46 -9.31
CA HIS A 277 9.51 6.96 -7.93
C HIS A 277 9.46 8.49 -7.97
N PRO A 278 8.27 9.11 -8.00
CA PRO A 278 8.15 10.56 -8.14
C PRO A 278 8.92 11.31 -7.06
N SER A 279 9.65 12.33 -7.48
CA SER A 279 10.56 13.06 -6.62
C SER A 279 9.88 13.81 -5.48
N TYR A 280 10.68 14.20 -4.48
CA TYR A 280 10.17 15.07 -3.42
C TYR A 280 9.63 16.39 -3.98
N ALA A 281 10.26 16.89 -5.05
CA ALA A 281 9.89 18.14 -5.71
C ALA A 281 8.61 18.02 -6.58
N SER A 282 8.36 16.87 -7.20
CA SER A 282 7.17 16.67 -8.05
C SER A 282 5.86 16.68 -7.28
N PHE A 283 5.91 16.49 -5.95
CA PHE A 283 4.74 16.64 -5.08
C PHE A 283 4.17 18.08 -5.10
N VAL A 284 5.03 19.08 -5.28
CA VAL A 284 4.63 20.50 -5.34
C VAL A 284 4.47 20.94 -6.80
N ASP A 285 5.36 20.48 -7.67
CA ASP A 285 5.44 20.88 -9.07
C ASP A 285 5.01 19.73 -9.99
N VAL A 286 3.76 19.77 -10.44
CA VAL A 286 3.15 18.72 -11.27
C VAL A 286 3.84 18.56 -12.63
N ASP A 287 4.46 19.61 -13.17
CA ASP A 287 5.17 19.52 -14.44
C ASP A 287 6.42 18.65 -14.32
N LYS A 288 7.03 18.59 -13.14
CA LYS A 288 8.16 17.67 -12.88
C LYS A 288 7.75 16.21 -12.94
N LEU A 289 6.57 15.85 -12.43
CA LEU A 289 6.10 14.47 -12.51
C LEU A 289 6.01 14.01 -13.98
N LYS A 290 5.41 14.85 -14.84
CA LYS A 290 5.32 14.58 -16.27
C LYS A 290 6.70 14.35 -16.90
N ILE A 291 7.67 15.21 -16.56
CA ILE A 291 9.05 15.12 -17.05
C ILE A 291 9.70 13.80 -16.57
N GLU A 292 9.55 13.47 -15.29
CA GLU A 292 10.11 12.27 -14.66
C GLU A 292 9.56 10.98 -15.28
N ILE A 293 8.23 10.88 -15.45
CA ILE A 293 7.57 9.78 -16.16
C ILE A 293 8.08 9.70 -17.61
N SER A 294 8.13 10.83 -18.32
CA SER A 294 8.60 10.87 -19.72
C SER A 294 10.07 10.49 -19.87
N ARG A 295 10.91 10.73 -18.86
CA ARG A 295 12.31 10.29 -18.84
C ARG A 295 12.39 8.78 -18.73
N LEU A 296 11.66 8.19 -17.79
CA LEU A 296 11.66 6.74 -17.57
C LEU A 296 11.05 5.99 -18.77
N SER A 297 9.90 6.44 -19.25
CA SER A 297 9.21 5.83 -20.40
C SER A 297 10.10 5.83 -21.65
N ARG A 298 10.73 6.96 -22.00
CA ARG A 298 11.65 7.03 -23.15
C ARG A 298 12.88 6.15 -22.99
N LEU A 299 13.37 5.97 -21.78
CA LEU A 299 14.52 5.11 -21.50
C LEU A 299 14.19 3.63 -21.67
N LEU A 300 12.99 3.22 -21.25
CA LEU A 300 12.52 1.84 -21.30
C LEU A 300 11.83 1.48 -22.63
N HIS A 301 11.46 2.48 -23.44
CA HIS A 301 10.65 2.30 -24.66
C HIS A 301 9.29 1.66 -24.39
N GLN A 302 8.68 1.99 -23.24
CA GLN A 302 7.35 1.52 -22.85
C GLN A 302 6.66 2.56 -21.97
N ASP A 303 5.34 2.44 -21.82
CA ASP A 303 4.58 3.27 -20.89
C ASP A 303 4.90 2.89 -19.44
N VAL A 304 4.90 3.89 -18.55
CA VAL A 304 5.13 3.70 -17.12
C VAL A 304 3.82 3.93 -16.41
N SER A 305 3.24 2.86 -15.87
CA SER A 305 1.90 2.88 -15.25
C SER A 305 1.92 2.70 -13.73
N ARG A 306 3.08 2.42 -13.14
CA ARG A 306 3.25 2.15 -11.70
C ARG A 306 3.99 3.28 -11.00
N SER A 307 3.53 3.70 -9.83
CA SER A 307 4.17 4.73 -9.03
C SER A 307 4.32 4.36 -7.56
N ARG A 308 5.35 4.92 -6.92
CA ARG A 308 5.44 5.05 -5.47
C ARG A 308 6.06 6.39 -5.11
N GLN A 309 5.41 7.20 -4.29
CA GLN A 309 5.91 8.54 -3.95
C GLN A 309 7.18 8.47 -3.09
N HIS A 310 8.21 9.24 -3.45
CA HIS A 310 9.38 9.42 -2.59
C HIS A 310 8.97 10.02 -1.25
N PHE A 311 9.55 9.48 -0.17
CA PHE A 311 9.14 9.74 1.23
C PHE A 311 7.70 9.35 1.56
N LEU A 312 6.96 8.63 0.70
CA LEU A 312 5.54 8.32 0.90
C LEU A 312 4.64 9.56 1.04
N ARG A 313 4.99 10.64 0.32
CA ARG A 313 4.22 11.89 0.35
C ARG A 313 2.89 11.74 -0.37
N LEU A 314 1.86 11.52 0.42
CA LEU A 314 0.50 11.30 -0.06
C LEU A 314 -0.44 12.33 0.54
N GLU A 315 -1.13 13.08 -0.32
CA GLU A 315 -2.17 14.03 0.05
C GLU A 315 -3.44 13.77 -0.77
N PHE A 316 -4.53 13.47 -0.07
CA PHE A 316 -5.82 13.20 -0.69
C PHE A 316 -6.59 14.49 -1.01
N PRO A 317 -7.32 14.53 -2.14
CA PRO A 317 -7.24 13.63 -3.29
C PRO A 317 -6.11 14.01 -4.27
N ARG A 318 -5.37 15.10 -4.01
CA ARG A 318 -4.46 15.75 -4.98
C ARG A 318 -3.45 14.79 -5.60
N THR A 319 -2.70 14.06 -4.79
CA THR A 319 -1.61 13.19 -5.28
C THR A 319 -2.14 12.15 -6.27
N TYR A 320 -3.23 11.47 -5.93
CA TYR A 320 -3.81 10.41 -6.77
C TYR A 320 -4.47 10.95 -8.03
N ARG A 321 -5.14 12.11 -7.97
CA ARG A 321 -5.61 12.80 -9.18
C ARG A 321 -4.47 13.17 -10.11
N THR A 322 -3.35 13.65 -9.57
CA THR A 322 -2.17 13.97 -10.37
C THR A 322 -1.60 12.73 -11.04
N LEU A 323 -1.51 11.59 -10.33
CA LEU A 323 -1.09 10.31 -10.92
C LEU A 323 -2.03 9.87 -12.06
N ILE A 324 -3.34 9.90 -11.83
CA ILE A 324 -4.37 9.57 -12.82
C ILE A 324 -4.22 10.44 -14.09
N ASN A 325 -4.00 11.75 -13.93
CA ASN A 325 -3.82 12.68 -15.05
C ASN A 325 -2.54 12.43 -15.87
N HIS A 326 -1.65 11.56 -15.39
CA HIS A 326 -0.43 11.14 -16.06
C HIS A 326 -0.42 9.63 -16.37
N ASP A 327 -1.61 9.03 -16.52
CA ASP A 327 -1.83 7.66 -16.96
C ASP A 327 -1.20 6.58 -16.05
N ILE A 328 -0.97 6.92 -14.77
CA ILE A 328 -0.59 5.95 -13.75
C ILE A 328 -1.83 5.18 -13.32
N THR A 329 -1.76 3.85 -13.42
CA THR A 329 -2.85 2.93 -13.10
C THR A 329 -2.68 2.25 -11.76
N ASP A 330 -1.44 2.17 -11.24
CA ASP A 330 -1.14 1.45 -10.00
C ASP A 330 -0.23 2.29 -9.09
N ASP A 331 -0.68 2.54 -7.86
CA ASP A 331 0.10 3.24 -6.83
C ASP A 331 0.40 2.33 -5.64
N TYR A 332 1.63 2.40 -5.18
CA TYR A 332 2.19 1.57 -4.11
C TYR A 332 2.58 2.39 -2.86
N THR A 333 1.98 3.57 -2.69
CA THR A 333 2.32 4.54 -1.64
C THR A 333 1.49 4.33 -0.36
N MET A 334 0.37 3.61 -0.43
CA MET A 334 -0.57 3.42 0.69
C MET A 334 0.04 2.58 1.82
N GLY A 335 0.75 3.22 2.73
CA GLY A 335 1.25 2.67 3.98
C GLY A 335 1.68 3.79 4.93
N TYR A 336 2.10 3.43 6.14
CA TYR A 336 2.63 4.38 7.11
C TYR A 336 4.16 4.41 7.04
N SER A 337 4.74 5.61 7.20
CA SER A 337 6.20 5.76 7.30
C SER A 337 6.74 5.40 8.68
N GLU A 338 5.97 5.68 9.73
CA GLU A 338 6.43 5.63 11.12
C GLU A 338 5.99 4.38 11.89
N GLU A 339 5.05 3.60 11.34
CA GLU A 339 4.52 2.40 11.99
C GLU A 339 4.30 1.24 10.98
N PRO A 340 4.61 -0.01 11.34
CA PRO A 340 4.23 -1.18 10.56
C PRO A 340 2.72 -1.46 10.70
N GLY A 341 2.05 -1.72 9.59
CA GLY A 341 0.62 -2.04 9.56
C GLY A 341 -0.08 -1.69 8.24
N PHE A 342 -1.38 -1.97 8.19
CA PHE A 342 -2.24 -1.77 7.03
C PHE A 342 -2.93 -0.41 7.13
N ARG A 343 -2.44 0.61 6.41
CA ARG A 343 -2.98 1.98 6.47
C ARG A 343 -4.47 2.07 6.13
N ALA A 344 -4.91 1.38 5.08
CA ALA A 344 -6.32 1.29 4.71
C ALA A 344 -7.06 0.10 5.39
N SER A 345 -6.44 -0.53 6.39
CA SER A 345 -6.94 -1.76 7.06
C SER A 345 -7.33 -2.89 6.11
N ILE A 346 -6.70 -2.92 4.94
CA ILE A 346 -6.86 -3.92 3.89
C ILE A 346 -5.47 -4.28 3.35
N CYS A 347 -5.28 -5.55 2.97
CA CYS A 347 -4.04 -6.09 2.43
C CYS A 347 -4.19 -6.62 0.99
N ASN A 348 -5.33 -6.37 0.35
CA ASN A 348 -5.53 -6.64 -1.07
C ASN A 348 -5.52 -5.32 -1.84
N PRO A 349 -5.05 -5.33 -3.10
CA PRO A 349 -5.18 -4.15 -3.96
C PRO A 349 -6.64 -3.79 -4.19
N PHE A 350 -6.95 -2.49 -4.18
CA PHE A 350 -8.32 -1.96 -4.33
C PHE A 350 -8.31 -0.64 -5.09
N TYR A 351 -9.41 -0.25 -5.73
CA TYR A 351 -9.47 1.00 -6.48
C TYR A 351 -9.62 2.21 -5.57
N PHE A 352 -8.96 3.31 -5.91
CA PHE A 352 -9.11 4.57 -5.19
C PHE A 352 -10.52 5.12 -5.38
N TYR A 353 -11.21 5.36 -4.27
CA TYR A 353 -12.46 6.12 -4.23
C TYR A 353 -12.16 7.59 -3.90
N ASP A 354 -12.42 8.46 -4.86
CA ASP A 354 -12.29 9.90 -4.69
C ASP A 354 -13.53 10.42 -3.95
N LEU A 355 -13.40 10.73 -2.65
CA LEU A 355 -14.53 11.15 -1.82
C LEU A 355 -15.07 12.53 -2.20
N ASP A 356 -14.22 13.41 -2.71
CA ASP A 356 -14.60 14.76 -3.14
C ASP A 356 -15.47 14.70 -4.41
N MET A 357 -15.13 13.82 -5.35
CA MET A 357 -15.94 13.56 -6.56
C MET A 357 -17.06 12.52 -6.34
N ASP A 358 -17.06 11.86 -5.18
CA ASP A 358 -17.93 10.73 -4.84
C ASP A 358 -17.97 9.64 -5.93
N MET A 359 -16.79 9.20 -6.38
CA MET A 359 -16.67 8.18 -7.43
C MET A 359 -15.45 7.27 -7.26
N GLU A 360 -15.60 6.02 -7.72
CA GLU A 360 -14.47 5.13 -7.95
C GLU A 360 -13.65 5.62 -9.15
N THR A 361 -12.33 5.54 -9.02
CA THR A 361 -11.38 5.85 -10.10
C THR A 361 -10.73 4.59 -10.64
N HIS A 362 -9.99 4.69 -11.74
CA HIS A 362 -9.23 3.57 -12.30
C HIS A 362 -7.85 3.37 -11.65
N LEU A 363 -7.46 4.20 -10.68
CA LEU A 363 -6.18 4.05 -9.98
C LEU A 363 -6.30 2.94 -8.93
N LYS A 364 -5.51 1.89 -9.09
CA LYS A 364 -5.43 0.78 -8.14
C LYS A 364 -4.37 1.06 -7.08
N LEU A 365 -4.75 0.91 -5.82
CA LEU A 365 -3.89 1.11 -4.67
C LEU A 365 -3.40 -0.25 -4.17
N HIS A 366 -2.08 -0.38 -4.00
CA HIS A 366 -1.39 -1.57 -3.52
C HIS A 366 -0.79 -1.27 -2.15
N PRO A 367 -1.54 -1.51 -1.06
CA PRO A 367 -1.09 -1.13 0.27
C PRO A 367 0.10 -1.98 0.73
N PHE A 368 1.16 -1.33 1.20
CA PHE A 368 2.30 -2.00 1.80
C PHE A 368 2.16 -2.04 3.33
N ALA A 369 2.67 -3.10 3.94
CA ALA A 369 2.48 -3.35 5.38
C ALA A 369 3.72 -2.98 6.22
N ILE A 370 4.89 -2.95 5.60
CA ILE A 370 6.16 -2.74 6.30
C ILE A 370 7.20 -2.12 5.39
N MET A 371 8.06 -1.29 5.96
CA MET A 371 9.21 -0.68 5.31
C MET A 371 10.45 -0.83 6.21
N ASP A 372 11.60 -1.13 5.61
CA ASP A 372 12.91 -1.17 6.27
C ASP A 372 13.23 0.10 7.08
N GLY A 373 13.07 1.28 6.47
CA GLY A 373 13.26 2.57 7.14
C GLY A 373 12.30 2.76 8.32
N THR A 374 11.07 2.25 8.27
CA THR A 374 10.15 2.29 9.43
C THR A 374 10.74 1.57 10.63
N LEU A 375 11.32 0.40 10.40
CA LEU A 375 11.88 -0.42 11.47
C LEU A 375 13.20 0.16 11.99
N ASN A 376 14.11 0.57 11.09
CA ASN A 376 15.46 1.04 11.46
C ASN A 376 15.47 2.51 11.88
N ASP A 377 14.95 3.41 11.04
CA ASP A 377 15.13 4.85 11.21
C ASP A 377 14.11 5.46 12.16
N TYR A 378 12.83 5.08 11.99
CA TYR A 378 11.72 5.62 12.79
C TYR A 378 11.62 4.93 14.15
N LEU A 379 11.47 3.61 14.16
CA LEU A 379 11.30 2.84 15.40
C LEU A 379 12.62 2.48 16.10
N ARG A 380 13.77 2.60 15.41
CA ARG A 380 15.11 2.28 15.96
C ARG A 380 15.21 0.88 16.53
N LEU A 381 14.56 -0.07 15.85
CA LEU A 381 14.59 -1.48 16.22
C LEU A 381 15.86 -2.13 15.69
N THR A 382 16.32 -3.14 16.40
CA THR A 382 17.32 -4.06 15.89
C THR A 382 16.69 -5.06 14.90
N PRO A 383 17.49 -5.70 14.02
CA PRO A 383 17.00 -6.78 13.17
C PRO A 383 16.29 -7.89 13.97
N ALA A 384 16.82 -8.24 15.15
CA ALA A 384 16.25 -9.28 16.02
C ALA A 384 14.86 -8.90 16.55
N GLN A 385 14.66 -7.65 16.98
CA GLN A 385 13.35 -7.16 17.44
C GLN A 385 12.33 -7.07 16.29
N SER A 386 12.81 -6.84 15.06
CA SER A 386 11.96 -6.67 13.89
C SER A 386 11.37 -7.99 13.36
N VAL A 387 11.99 -9.13 13.68
CA VAL A 387 11.54 -10.47 13.23
C VAL A 387 10.09 -10.73 13.58
N GLU A 388 9.69 -10.50 14.84
CA GLU A 388 8.34 -10.81 15.32
C GLU A 388 7.28 -9.95 14.61
N ILE A 389 7.59 -8.69 14.35
CA ILE A 389 6.70 -7.76 13.63
C ILE A 389 6.48 -8.26 12.21
N VAL A 390 7.57 -8.57 11.50
CA VAL A 390 7.52 -9.10 10.13
C VAL A 390 6.71 -10.39 10.06
N GLU A 391 7.02 -11.36 10.92
CA GLU A 391 6.35 -12.66 10.96
C GLU A 391 4.86 -12.53 11.30
N SER A 392 4.51 -11.62 12.22
CA SER A 392 3.13 -11.31 12.57
C SER A 392 2.36 -10.77 11.36
N LEU A 393 2.89 -9.80 10.62
CA LEU A 393 2.20 -9.23 9.45
C LEU A 393 2.05 -10.25 8.32
N ILE A 394 3.07 -11.09 8.08
CA ILE A 394 2.96 -12.19 7.10
C ILE A 394 1.83 -13.14 7.52
N LYS A 395 1.76 -13.52 8.79
CA LYS A 395 0.71 -14.40 9.32
C LYS A 395 -0.68 -13.80 9.19
N GLU A 396 -0.86 -12.53 9.55
CA GLU A 396 -2.14 -11.82 9.40
C GLU A 396 -2.56 -11.69 7.93
N THR A 397 -1.61 -11.54 7.02
CA THR A 397 -1.92 -11.48 5.59
C THR A 397 -2.28 -12.86 5.03
N LYS A 398 -1.57 -13.92 5.43
CA LYS A 398 -1.88 -15.31 5.04
C LYS A 398 -3.24 -15.77 5.57
N SER A 399 -3.59 -15.42 6.80
CA SER A 399 -4.84 -15.85 7.43
C SER A 399 -6.08 -15.36 6.69
N VAL A 400 -5.94 -14.28 5.91
CA VAL A 400 -7.02 -13.70 5.10
C VAL A 400 -6.87 -13.91 3.59
N GLY A 401 -5.84 -14.64 3.13
CA GLY A 401 -5.57 -14.81 1.71
C GLY A 401 -5.24 -13.50 0.99
N GLY A 402 -4.55 -12.57 1.66
CA GLY A 402 -4.22 -11.24 1.15
C GLY A 402 -2.89 -11.15 0.41
N THR A 403 -2.50 -9.93 0.01
CA THR A 403 -1.21 -9.65 -0.65
C THR A 403 -0.25 -9.01 0.35
N PHE A 404 0.84 -9.69 0.68
CA PHE A 404 1.88 -9.13 1.52
C PHE A 404 2.87 -8.35 0.65
N ILE A 405 2.90 -7.03 0.83
CA ILE A 405 3.79 -6.13 0.12
C ILE A 405 4.71 -5.45 1.13
N PRO A 406 6.00 -5.85 1.21
CA PRO A 406 7.02 -5.09 1.90
C PRO A 406 7.72 -4.09 0.96
N LEU A 407 8.15 -2.98 1.54
CA LEU A 407 9.00 -1.96 0.91
C LEU A 407 10.42 -2.09 1.47
N TRP A 408 11.39 -2.28 0.60
CA TRP A 408 12.81 -2.20 0.95
C TRP A 408 13.53 -1.26 0.01
N HIS A 409 14.67 -0.73 0.42
CA HIS A 409 15.52 0.08 -0.44
C HIS A 409 16.76 -0.71 -0.84
N ASN A 410 17.27 -0.49 -2.04
CA ASN A 410 18.52 -1.17 -2.47
C ASN A 410 19.69 -0.89 -1.52
N HIS A 411 19.69 0.29 -0.90
CA HIS A 411 20.76 0.75 -0.02
C HIS A 411 20.68 0.21 1.41
N SER A 412 19.58 -0.45 1.81
CA SER A 412 19.46 -1.13 3.10
C SER A 412 19.84 -2.60 3.05
N LEU A 413 19.91 -3.18 1.85
CA LEU A 413 20.21 -4.59 1.60
C LEU A 413 21.71 -4.89 1.62
N ASN A 414 22.37 -4.46 2.69
CA ASN A 414 23.78 -4.72 2.94
C ASN A 414 24.02 -4.81 4.45
N ASP A 415 25.25 -5.15 4.86
CA ASP A 415 25.64 -5.26 6.27
C ASP A 415 26.61 -4.15 6.71
N HIS A 416 26.48 -2.95 6.14
CA HIS A 416 27.31 -1.79 6.46
C HIS A 416 26.61 -0.81 7.42
N ASP A 417 27.39 -0.21 8.32
CA ASP A 417 26.97 0.83 9.25
C ASP A 417 25.63 0.53 9.98
N GLU A 418 24.63 1.38 9.79
CA GLU A 418 23.30 1.28 10.39
C GLU A 418 22.46 0.11 9.84
N TRP A 419 22.88 -0.50 8.74
CA TRP A 419 22.21 -1.63 8.09
C TRP A 419 22.82 -2.99 8.44
N LYS A 420 23.78 -3.04 9.37
CA LYS A 420 24.36 -4.31 9.84
C LYS A 420 23.30 -5.29 10.37
N GLY A 421 23.21 -6.47 9.76
CA GLY A 421 22.29 -7.55 10.11
C GLY A 421 20.91 -7.45 9.46
N TRP A 422 20.62 -6.39 8.71
CA TRP A 422 19.34 -6.19 8.04
C TRP A 422 19.18 -7.09 6.82
N LEU A 423 20.28 -7.43 6.15
CA LEU A 423 20.26 -8.40 5.04
C LEU A 423 19.72 -9.77 5.50
N ALA A 424 20.13 -10.24 6.68
CA ALA A 424 19.64 -11.50 7.24
C ALA A 424 18.14 -11.44 7.60
N LEU A 425 17.66 -10.30 8.11
CA LEU A 425 16.23 -10.09 8.36
C LEU A 425 15.43 -10.11 7.05
N PHE A 426 15.93 -9.43 6.02
CA PHE A 426 15.33 -9.42 4.69
C PHE A 426 15.23 -10.83 4.10
N GLU A 427 16.30 -11.62 4.15
CA GLU A 427 16.28 -13.02 3.68
C GLU A 427 15.26 -13.86 4.44
N LYS A 428 15.23 -13.73 5.77
CA LYS A 428 14.28 -14.46 6.60
C LYS A 428 12.82 -14.06 6.28
N MET A 429 12.56 -12.78 6.05
CA MET A 429 11.25 -12.29 5.60
C MET A 429 10.86 -12.96 4.27
N VAL A 430 11.75 -12.93 3.27
CA VAL A 430 11.48 -13.51 1.94
C VAL A 430 11.22 -15.02 2.05
N GLU A 431 12.00 -15.74 2.84
CA GLU A 431 11.77 -17.16 3.10
C GLU A 431 10.41 -17.43 3.76
N ASN A 432 10.04 -16.65 4.78
CA ASN A 432 8.77 -16.82 5.47
C ASN A 432 7.56 -16.43 4.60
N ALA A 433 7.70 -15.38 3.79
CA ALA A 433 6.66 -14.89 2.90
C ALA A 433 6.43 -15.83 1.71
N THR A 434 7.47 -16.53 1.24
CA THR A 434 7.35 -17.45 0.08
C THR A 434 6.90 -18.86 0.43
N ARG A 435 6.98 -19.27 1.70
CA ARG A 435 6.45 -20.56 2.15
C ARG A 435 4.92 -20.55 2.08
N CYS A 436 4.34 -21.46 1.31
CA CYS A 436 2.88 -21.66 1.28
C CYS A 436 2.34 -22.10 2.64
#